data_AF-A0A2S2PZ44-F1
#
_entry.id   AF-A0A2S2PZ44-F1
#
_cell.length_a   1.000
_cell.length_b   1.000
_cell.length_c   1.000
_cell.angle_alpha   90.00
_cell.angle_beta   90.00
_cell.angle_gamma   90.00
#
_symmetry.space_group_name_H-M   'P 1'
#
loop_
_entity.id
_entity.type
_entity.pdbx_description
1 polymer ?
#
loop_
_entity_poly.entity_id
_entity_poly.type
_entity_poly.pdbx_seq_one_letter_code
_entity_poly.pdbx_strand_id
1 'polypeptide(L)'
;MVMLTDETHFYLDGFVNKQNCRYWAAENPRELHQRPLHSQKVTMWYGISQFGIIGHYYFENEREEAVIINSERYLGMLQEFLIPHLEENEVDMEKIWFQQDGATAHTARVSIAFLQQTIFPGCVISRYGDVFWPPRSPGISPSNFFL
;
A
#
# COMPACT_ATOMS: atom_id res chain seq x y z
N MET A 1 -4.09 -7.30 17.54
CA MET A 1 -3.96 -7.81 16.15
C MET A 1 -3.21 -6.77 15.34
N VAL A 2 -2.36 -7.11 14.36
CA VAL A 2 -1.78 -6.10 13.45
C VAL A 2 -2.30 -6.33 12.04
N MET A 3 -2.75 -5.26 11.37
CA MET A 3 -3.05 -5.22 9.95
C MET A 3 -1.93 -4.44 9.23
N LEU A 4 -1.24 -5.11 8.32
CA LEU A 4 -0.18 -4.51 7.49
C LEU A 4 -0.79 -4.10 6.16
N THR A 5 -0.60 -2.85 5.76
CA THR A 5 -1.23 -2.32 4.54
C THR A 5 -0.19 -1.67 3.64
N ASP A 6 -0.39 -1.78 2.33
CA ASP A 6 0.50 -1.22 1.32
C ASP A 6 -0.22 -1.04 -0.02
N GLU A 7 0.38 -0.25 -0.89
CA GLU A 7 0.00 -0.20 -2.30
C GLU A 7 1.05 -0.82 -3.20
N THR A 8 0.57 -1.42 -4.28
CA THR A 8 1.44 -1.99 -5.28
C THR A 8 1.00 -1.65 -6.69
N HIS A 9 1.99 -1.62 -7.59
CA HIS A 9 1.80 -1.38 -9.02
C HIS A 9 1.98 -2.68 -9.79
N PHE A 10 0.96 -3.09 -10.53
CA PHE A 10 1.04 -4.14 -11.52
C PHE A 10 1.12 -3.51 -12.90
N TYR A 11 2.09 -3.91 -13.72
CA TYR A 11 2.20 -3.42 -15.09
C TYR A 11 1.77 -4.52 -16.06
N LEU A 12 0.97 -4.15 -17.05
CA LEU A 12 0.42 -5.09 -18.03
C LEU A 12 1.45 -5.56 -19.07
N ASP A 13 2.63 -4.94 -19.10
CA ASP A 13 3.75 -5.32 -19.97
C ASP A 13 4.66 -6.40 -19.37
N GLY A 14 4.32 -6.94 -18.19
CA GLY A 14 5.13 -7.95 -17.51
C GLY A 14 6.37 -7.39 -16.81
N PHE A 15 6.39 -6.09 -16.49
CA PHE A 15 7.45 -5.47 -15.70
C PHE A 15 7.68 -6.20 -14.38
N VAL A 16 8.90 -6.70 -14.18
CA VAL A 16 9.40 -7.24 -12.91
C VAL A 16 10.35 -6.21 -12.29
N ASN A 17 10.18 -5.95 -10.99
CA ASN A 17 11.02 -5.02 -10.25
C ASN A 17 12.52 -5.32 -10.47
N LYS A 18 13.35 -4.30 -10.73
CA LYS A 18 14.81 -4.46 -10.90
C LYS A 18 15.48 -5.16 -9.72
N GLN A 19 14.90 -5.07 -8.52
CA GLN A 19 15.41 -5.78 -7.33
C GLN A 19 15.17 -7.30 -7.41
N ASN A 20 14.11 -7.72 -8.12
CA ASN A 20 13.76 -9.12 -8.37
C ASN A 20 14.44 -9.68 -9.63
N CYS A 21 14.71 -8.84 -10.64
CA CYS A 21 15.49 -9.22 -11.83
C CYS A 21 16.98 -8.90 -11.69
N ARG A 22 17.68 -9.62 -10.80
CA ARG A 22 19.15 -9.62 -10.75
C ARG A 22 19.71 -10.68 -11.70
N TYR A 23 20.48 -10.21 -12.69
CA TYR A 23 21.26 -11.10 -13.56
C TYR A 23 22.62 -11.38 -12.91
N TRP A 24 22.94 -12.64 -12.71
CA TRP A 24 24.28 -13.06 -12.31
C TRP A 24 25.08 -13.38 -13.56
N ALA A 25 26.17 -12.67 -13.78
CA ALA A 25 27.10 -12.89 -14.88
C ALA A 25 28.54 -12.69 -14.38
N ALA A 26 29.50 -13.42 -14.97
CA ALA A 26 30.92 -13.30 -14.63
C ALA A 26 31.51 -11.92 -15.02
N GLU A 27 30.95 -11.29 -16.05
CA GLU A 27 31.27 -9.95 -16.50
C GLU A 27 29.99 -9.14 -16.75
N ASN A 28 30.08 -7.81 -16.66
CA ASN A 28 28.91 -6.94 -16.85
C ASN A 28 28.39 -7.06 -18.31
N PRO A 29 27.16 -7.54 -18.52
CA PRO A 29 26.67 -7.85 -19.87
C PRO A 29 26.37 -6.62 -20.73
N ARG A 30 26.43 -5.38 -20.18
CA ARG A 30 26.14 -4.11 -20.88
C ARG A 30 24.78 -4.06 -21.59
N GLU A 31 23.84 -4.91 -21.21
CA GLU A 31 22.51 -4.97 -21.78
C GLU A 31 21.68 -3.74 -21.35
N LEU A 32 21.30 -2.92 -22.33
CA LEU A 32 20.41 -1.77 -22.14
C LEU A 32 18.98 -2.16 -22.48
N HIS A 33 18.18 -2.48 -21.46
CA HIS A 33 16.74 -2.68 -21.66
C HIS A 33 16.04 -1.33 -21.92
N GLN A 34 15.59 -1.12 -23.17
CA GLN A 34 14.66 -0.04 -23.50
C GLN A 34 13.33 -0.25 -22.79
N ARG A 35 12.70 0.85 -22.39
CA ARG A 35 11.47 0.87 -21.59
C ARG A 35 10.47 1.81 -22.24
N PRO A 36 9.19 1.43 -22.32
CA PRO A 36 8.14 2.41 -22.54
C PRO A 36 8.14 3.40 -21.38
N LEU A 37 8.05 4.70 -21.68
CA LEU A 37 7.94 5.74 -20.65
C LEU A 37 6.58 5.70 -19.93
N HIS A 38 5.57 5.09 -20.57
CA HIS A 38 4.17 5.07 -20.13
C HIS A 38 3.52 3.69 -20.32
N SER A 39 4.06 2.65 -19.69
CA SER A 39 3.38 1.34 -19.65
C SER A 39 2.07 1.44 -18.86
N GLN A 40 1.01 0.78 -19.36
CA GLN A 40 -0.23 0.67 -18.61
C GLN A 40 0.02 -0.08 -17.30
N LYS A 41 -0.52 0.47 -16.21
CA LYS A 41 -0.38 -0.08 -14.87
C LYS A 41 -1.71 -0.02 -14.12
N VAL A 42 -1.84 -0.88 -13.14
CA VAL A 42 -2.89 -0.90 -12.13
C VAL A 42 -2.25 -0.63 -10.78
N THR A 43 -2.83 0.28 -10.00
CA THR A 43 -2.41 0.52 -8.62
C THR A 43 -3.46 -0.06 -7.69
N MET A 44 -3.05 -1.00 -6.84
CA MET A 44 -3.95 -1.70 -5.92
C MET A 44 -3.51 -1.47 -4.48
N TRP A 45 -4.47 -1.23 -3.61
CA TRP A 45 -4.30 -1.28 -2.16
C TRP A 45 -4.77 -2.63 -1.61
N TYR A 46 -4.04 -3.13 -0.61
CA TYR A 46 -4.48 -4.28 0.18
C TYR A 46 -3.91 -4.21 1.60
N GLY A 47 -4.60 -4.89 2.52
CA GLY A 47 -4.22 -5.13 3.90
C GLY A 47 -4.18 -6.62 4.19
N ILE A 48 -3.20 -7.05 4.98
CA ILE A 48 -3.06 -8.43 5.46
C ILE A 48 -3.15 -8.44 6.98
N SER A 49 -3.97 -9.35 7.51
CA SER A 49 -4.14 -9.58 8.94
C SER A 49 -4.35 -11.07 9.20
N GLN A 50 -4.44 -11.48 10.47
CA GLN A 50 -4.70 -12.88 10.86
C GLN A 50 -6.04 -13.40 10.33
N PHE A 51 -7.02 -12.52 10.12
CA PHE A 51 -8.33 -12.89 9.61
C PHE A 51 -8.40 -12.97 8.08
N GLY A 52 -7.29 -12.67 7.38
CA GLY A 52 -7.17 -12.83 5.93
C GLY A 52 -6.59 -11.62 5.22
N ILE A 53 -6.73 -11.63 3.90
CA ILE A 53 -6.37 -10.52 3.03
C ILE A 53 -7.65 -9.68 2.84
N ILE A 54 -7.58 -8.41 3.20
CA ILE A 54 -8.55 -7.38 2.84
C ILE A 54 -7.99 -6.64 1.65
N GLY A 55 -8.72 -6.52 0.54
CA GLY A 55 -8.17 -5.77 -0.58
C GLY A 55 -8.85 -6.01 -1.92
N HIS A 56 -8.11 -5.62 -2.96
CA HIS A 56 -8.53 -5.33 -4.34
C HIS A 56 -9.19 -3.95 -4.52
N TYR A 57 -8.79 -2.95 -3.73
CA TYR A 57 -9.18 -1.58 -4.04
C TYR A 57 -8.24 -1.04 -5.13
N TYR A 58 -8.81 -0.75 -6.29
CA TYR A 58 -8.08 -0.20 -7.42
C TYR A 58 -8.17 1.32 -7.41
N PHE A 59 -7.01 1.98 -7.42
CA PHE A 59 -6.94 3.42 -7.63
C PHE A 59 -6.97 3.71 -9.13
N GLU A 60 -8.16 3.86 -9.67
CA GLU A 60 -8.41 4.11 -11.09
C GLU A 60 -9.38 5.29 -11.34
N ASN A 61 -9.41 5.78 -12.58
CA ASN A 61 -10.39 6.77 -13.03
C ASN A 61 -11.59 6.07 -13.73
N GLU A 62 -12.53 6.84 -14.24
CA GLU A 62 -13.71 6.34 -14.99
C GLU A 62 -13.37 5.51 -16.24
N ARG A 63 -12.11 5.54 -16.69
CA ARG A 63 -11.59 4.79 -17.84
C ARG A 63 -10.71 3.61 -17.41
N GLU A 64 -10.75 3.21 -16.13
CA GLU A 64 -9.95 2.12 -15.55
C GLU A 64 -8.42 2.38 -15.66
N GLU A 65 -8.01 3.65 -15.76
CA GLU A 65 -6.59 4.02 -15.80
C GLU A 65 -6.10 4.32 -14.39
N ALA A 66 -4.94 3.78 -14.02
CA ALA A 66 -4.36 4.02 -12.70
C ALA A 66 -4.11 5.51 -12.43
N VAL A 67 -4.55 5.97 -11.25
CA VAL A 67 -4.39 7.36 -10.81
C VAL A 67 -3.31 7.50 -9.75
N ILE A 68 -2.87 8.75 -9.54
CA ILE A 68 -1.98 9.10 -8.43
C ILE A 68 -2.77 9.07 -7.13
N ILE A 69 -2.25 8.37 -6.13
CA ILE A 69 -2.81 8.36 -4.78
C ILE A 69 -2.39 9.65 -4.07
N ASN A 70 -3.36 10.52 -3.83
CA ASN A 70 -3.23 11.66 -2.94
C ASN A 70 -3.97 11.37 -1.62
N SER A 71 -3.84 12.27 -0.64
CA SER A 71 -4.49 12.07 0.67
C SER A 71 -6.02 12.01 0.59
N GLU A 72 -6.63 12.70 -0.37
CA GLU A 72 -8.08 12.71 -0.57
C GLU A 72 -8.58 11.35 -1.08
N ARG A 73 -7.97 10.81 -2.13
CA ARG A 73 -8.28 9.46 -2.66
C ARG A 73 -7.99 8.38 -1.63
N TYR A 74 -6.91 8.52 -0.88
CA TYR A 74 -6.59 7.59 0.21
C TYR A 74 -7.66 7.60 1.30
N LEU A 75 -8.10 8.79 1.74
CA LEU A 75 -9.20 8.91 2.69
C LEU A 75 -10.51 8.34 2.15
N GLY A 76 -10.83 8.62 0.88
CA GLY A 76 -11.99 8.03 0.20
C GLY A 76 -11.95 6.51 0.22
N MET A 77 -10.81 5.90 -0.09
CA MET A 77 -10.63 4.45 0.03
C MET A 77 -10.86 3.95 1.46
N LEU A 78 -10.31 4.62 2.48
CA LEU A 78 -10.53 4.22 3.87
C LEU A 78 -12.02 4.27 4.26
N GLN A 79 -12.72 5.32 3.84
CA GLN A 79 -14.12 5.59 4.20
C GLN A 79 -15.12 4.74 3.42
N GLU A 80 -14.91 4.59 2.12
CA GLU A 80 -15.87 3.99 1.19
C GLU A 80 -15.61 2.50 0.99
N PHE A 81 -14.40 2.02 1.30
CA PHE A 81 -14.02 0.61 1.12
C PHE A 81 -13.57 -0.06 2.41
N LEU A 82 -12.53 0.43 3.09
CA LEU A 82 -11.95 -0.30 4.23
C LEU A 82 -12.91 -0.42 5.41
N ILE A 83 -13.50 0.70 5.86
CA ILE A 83 -14.41 0.71 7.01
C ILE A 83 -15.63 -0.19 6.76
N PRO A 84 -16.39 -0.03 5.65
CA PRO A 84 -17.52 -0.92 5.36
C PRO A 84 -17.12 -2.39 5.34
N HIS A 85 -15.96 -2.71 4.74
CA HIS A 85 -15.49 -4.09 4.69
C HIS A 85 -15.20 -4.67 6.08
N LEU A 86 -14.63 -3.88 7.00
CA LEU A 86 -14.39 -4.31 8.37
C LEU A 86 -15.69 -4.51 9.15
N GLU A 87 -16.66 -3.62 8.97
CA GLU A 87 -17.97 -3.70 9.60
C GLU A 87 -18.78 -4.90 9.11
N GLU A 88 -18.82 -5.13 7.79
CA GLU A 88 -19.52 -6.25 7.16
C GLU A 88 -18.97 -7.61 7.59
N ASN A 89 -17.67 -7.68 7.90
CA ASN A 89 -17.01 -8.89 8.38
C ASN A 89 -16.98 -8.99 9.92
N GLU A 90 -17.73 -8.13 10.62
CA GLU A 90 -17.82 -8.09 12.08
C GLU A 90 -16.45 -7.99 12.77
N VAL A 91 -15.50 -7.30 12.14
CA VAL A 91 -14.15 -7.15 12.67
C VAL A 91 -14.14 -6.07 13.74
N ASP A 92 -13.73 -6.44 14.95
CA ASP A 92 -13.54 -5.52 16.06
C ASP A 92 -12.32 -4.61 15.82
N MET A 93 -12.57 -3.41 15.30
CA MET A 93 -11.55 -2.41 14.97
C MET A 93 -10.75 -1.92 16.18
N GLU A 94 -11.31 -1.96 17.39
CA GLU A 94 -10.60 -1.56 18.62
C GLU A 94 -9.44 -2.50 18.96
N LYS A 95 -9.45 -3.71 18.39
CA LYS A 95 -8.38 -4.72 18.58
C LYS A 95 -7.32 -4.69 17.47
N ILE A 96 -7.47 -3.82 16.48
CA ILE A 96 -6.58 -3.74 15.32
C ILE A 96 -5.55 -2.63 15.51
N TRP A 97 -4.28 -3.01 15.37
CA TRP A 97 -3.18 -2.11 15.11
C TRP A 97 -3.03 -1.93 13.60
N PHE A 98 -3.25 -0.72 13.12
CA PHE A 98 -3.17 -0.40 11.70
C PHE A 98 -1.77 0.07 11.34
N GLN A 99 -1.09 -0.65 10.46
CA GLN A 99 0.24 -0.29 9.98
C GLN A 99 0.19 0.16 8.53
N GLN A 100 0.84 1.29 8.25
CA GLN A 100 1.05 1.83 6.91
C GLN A 100 2.47 2.42 6.81
N ASP A 101 2.98 2.57 5.59
CA ASP A 101 4.32 3.09 5.35
C ASP A 101 4.41 4.62 5.52
N GLY A 102 5.53 5.21 5.07
CA GLY A 102 5.80 6.64 5.16
C GLY A 102 5.39 7.48 3.94
N ALA A 103 4.54 6.97 3.03
CA ALA A 103 4.12 7.67 1.83
C ALA A 103 3.44 9.02 2.15
N THR A 104 3.51 9.96 1.21
CA THR A 104 2.99 11.32 1.40
C THR A 104 1.48 11.32 1.64
N ALA A 105 0.71 10.46 0.97
CA ALA A 105 -0.73 10.33 1.18
C ALA A 105 -1.03 9.81 2.60
N HIS A 106 -0.31 8.78 3.06
CA HIS A 106 -0.47 8.17 4.39
C HIS A 106 -0.15 9.12 5.54
N THR A 107 0.86 9.96 5.32
CA THR A 107 1.42 10.85 6.35
C THR A 107 0.84 12.27 6.29
N ALA A 108 -0.10 12.53 5.38
CA ALA A 108 -0.84 13.78 5.35
C ALA A 108 -1.60 13.96 6.67
N ARG A 109 -1.66 15.21 7.17
CA ARG A 109 -2.31 15.52 8.45
C ARG A 109 -3.75 15.01 8.50
N VAL A 110 -4.47 15.13 7.39
CA VAL A 110 -5.86 14.67 7.29
C VAL A 110 -5.97 13.15 7.41
N SER A 111 -5.07 12.39 6.77
CA SER A 111 -5.07 10.93 6.78
C SER A 111 -4.66 10.37 8.15
N ILE A 112 -3.59 10.91 8.74
CA ILE A 112 -3.16 10.51 10.08
C ILE A 112 -4.23 10.86 11.14
N ALA A 113 -4.78 12.08 11.10
CA ALA A 113 -5.81 12.48 12.05
C ALA A 113 -7.05 11.59 11.94
N PHE A 114 -7.48 11.25 10.73
CA PHE A 114 -8.62 10.36 10.52
C PHE A 114 -8.37 8.97 11.10
N LEU A 115 -7.20 8.38 10.85
CA LEU A 115 -6.83 7.07 11.40
C LEU A 115 -6.78 7.10 12.94
N GLN A 116 -6.11 8.08 13.54
CA GLN A 116 -5.91 8.16 15.00
C GLN A 116 -7.15 8.62 15.77
N GLN A 117 -8.04 9.41 15.17
CA GLN A 117 -9.18 10.01 15.88
C GLN A 117 -10.50 9.29 15.59
N THR A 118 -10.60 8.59 14.46
CA THR A 118 -11.87 8.02 14.01
C THR A 118 -11.86 6.50 13.95
N ILE A 119 -10.81 5.87 13.41
CA ILE A 119 -10.85 4.42 13.11
C ILE A 119 -10.04 3.58 14.11
N PHE A 120 -8.80 3.97 14.40
CA PHE A 120 -7.84 3.17 15.17
C PHE A 120 -7.20 3.99 16.30
N PRO A 121 -7.99 4.51 17.25
CA PRO A 121 -7.46 5.38 18.30
C PRO A 121 -6.40 4.68 19.15
N GLY A 122 -5.20 5.28 19.20
CA GLY A 122 -4.04 4.76 19.94
C GLY A 122 -3.38 3.53 19.31
N CYS A 123 -3.80 3.12 18.11
CA CYS A 123 -3.40 1.86 17.48
C CYS A 123 -2.80 2.05 16.07
N VAL A 124 -2.30 3.24 15.72
CA VAL A 124 -1.70 3.53 14.39
C VAL A 124 -0.17 3.40 14.42
N ILE A 125 0.36 2.49 13.60
CA ILE A 125 1.79 2.33 13.35
C ILE A 125 2.14 3.00 12.02
N SER A 126 2.75 4.18 12.07
CA SER A 126 3.11 4.96 10.88
C SER A 126 4.22 5.96 11.21
N ARG A 127 4.75 6.67 10.21
CA ARG A 127 5.78 7.70 10.42
C ARG A 127 5.35 8.78 11.43
N TYR A 128 4.07 9.13 11.43
CA TYR A 128 3.47 10.12 12.35
C TYR A 128 2.29 9.55 13.15
N GLY A 129 2.21 8.21 13.29
CA GLY A 129 1.18 7.54 14.08
C GLY A 129 1.51 7.50 15.57
N ASP A 130 0.72 6.72 16.32
CA ASP A 130 0.92 6.48 17.75
C ASP A 130 2.22 5.73 18.04
N VAL A 131 2.63 4.84 17.13
CA VAL A 131 3.91 4.15 17.14
C VAL A 131 4.68 4.49 15.88
N PHE A 132 5.92 4.95 16.06
CA PHE A 132 6.80 5.37 14.98
C PHE A 132 7.21 4.18 14.09
N TRP A 133 6.95 4.30 12.79
CA TRP A 133 7.49 3.40 11.77
C TRP A 133 8.67 4.04 11.01
N PRO A 134 9.85 3.39 10.98
CA PRO A 134 11.03 3.97 10.36
C PRO A 134 10.92 4.02 8.82
N PRO A 135 11.37 5.12 8.19
CA PRO A 135 11.33 5.27 6.74
C PRO A 135 12.20 4.24 6.03
N ARG A 136 11.76 3.79 4.85
CA ARG A 136 12.51 2.85 3.98
C ARG A 136 12.82 1.52 4.68
N SER A 137 11.81 0.93 5.31
CA SER A 137 11.89 -0.40 5.92
C SER A 137 11.10 -1.44 5.10
N PRO A 138 11.43 -1.66 3.80
CA PRO A 138 10.67 -2.59 2.97
C PRO A 138 10.74 -4.03 3.50
N GLY A 139 11.79 -4.36 4.26
CA GLY A 139 11.98 -5.70 4.84
C GLY A 139 11.00 -6.11 5.95
N ILE A 140 10.05 -5.24 6.34
CA ILE A 140 9.07 -5.51 7.42
C ILE A 140 7.62 -5.36 6.93
N SER A 141 7.40 -4.97 5.66
CA SER A 141 6.12 -5.11 4.98
C SER A 141 6.19 -6.37 4.09
N PRO A 142 5.38 -7.41 4.33
CA PRO A 142 5.32 -8.62 3.49
C PRO A 142 5.16 -8.29 2.00
N SER A 143 4.55 -7.14 1.71
CA SER A 143 4.25 -6.59 0.41
C SER A 143 5.47 -6.30 -0.48
N ASN A 144 6.66 -6.09 0.09
CA ASN A 144 7.87 -5.84 -0.70
C ASN A 144 8.61 -7.11 -1.15
N PHE A 145 8.21 -8.29 -0.66
CA PHE A 145 8.96 -9.53 -0.94
C PHE A 145 8.44 -10.32 -2.15
N PHE A 146 7.22 -10.05 -2.61
CA PHE A 146 6.57 -10.87 -3.64
C PHE A 146 5.78 -10.06 -4.65
N LEU A 147 6.41 -9.08 -5.32
CA LEU A 147 5.99 -8.53 -6.62
C LEU A 147 7.20 -8.11 -7.47
#